data_AF-A0A8S3JKJ3-F1
#
_entry.id   AF-A0A8S3JKJ3-F1
#
_cell.length_a   1.000
_cell.length_b   1.000
_cell.length_c   1.000
_cell.angle_alpha   90.00
_cell.angle_beta   90.00
_cell.angle_gamma   90.00
#
_symmetry.space_group_name_H-M   'P 1'
#
loop_
_entity.id
_entity.type
_entity.pdbx_description
1 polymer ?
#
loop_
_entity_poly.entity_id
_entity_poly.type
_entity_poly.pdbx_seq_one_letter_code
_entity_poly.pdbx_strand_id
1 'polypeptide(L)'
;MMYRCVCGFLFVYPWPIVKKAHELGLMNSHIPVEYGGAGLGILDACVLIEEIAYGCTGIETAMEGNSLGMAPVILAGNDEQ
;
A
#
# COMPACT_ATOMS: atom_id res chain seq x y z
N MET A 1 -9.71 12.50 -18.84
CA MET A 1 -10.55 11.34 -18.47
C MET A 1 -10.28 11.07 -17.01
N MET A 2 -11.08 11.67 -16.13
CA MET A 2 -10.96 11.55 -14.68
C MET A 2 -11.91 10.43 -14.28
N TYR A 3 -11.37 9.22 -14.20
CA TYR A 3 -12.15 8.01 -13.88
C TYR A 3 -12.73 8.13 -12.46
N ARG A 4 -13.93 7.62 -12.29
CA ARG A 4 -14.81 7.85 -11.13
C ARG A 4 -14.20 7.24 -9.86
N CYS A 5 -13.60 8.06 -9.00
CA CYS A 5 -13.19 7.68 -7.64
C CYS A 5 -14.40 7.06 -6.94
N VAL A 6 -14.29 5.76 -6.65
CA VAL A 6 -15.30 4.99 -5.89
C VAL A 6 -15.55 5.62 -4.52
N CYS A 7 -14.55 6.36 -4.03
CA CYS A 7 -14.54 7.14 -2.80
C CYS A 7 -15.30 8.48 -2.82
N GLY A 8 -15.68 9.02 -3.98
CA GLY A 8 -15.95 10.46 -4.15
C GLY A 8 -17.21 11.02 -3.46
N PHE A 9 -17.96 10.18 -2.73
CA PHE A 9 -19.23 10.55 -2.12
C PHE A 9 -19.35 10.23 -0.62
N LEU A 10 -18.38 9.54 0.00
CA LEU A 10 -18.43 9.18 1.42
C LEU A 10 -17.05 9.41 2.07
N PHE A 11 -16.96 10.34 3.02
CA PHE A 11 -15.75 10.62 3.82
C PHE A 11 -15.54 9.54 4.91
N VAL A 12 -15.51 8.28 4.52
CA VAL A 12 -15.33 7.14 5.43
C VAL A 12 -14.08 6.38 5.00
N TYR A 13 -13.20 6.08 5.96
CA TYR A 13 -12.00 5.31 5.67
C TYR A 13 -12.37 3.88 5.21
N PRO A 14 -11.80 3.38 4.10
CA PRO A 14 -12.25 2.15 3.44
C PRO A 14 -11.73 0.87 4.12
N TRP A 15 -11.99 0.72 5.42
CA TRP A 15 -11.52 -0.42 6.24
C TRP A 15 -11.76 -1.80 5.63
N PRO A 16 -12.93 -2.12 5.05
CA PRO A 16 -13.14 -3.44 4.45
C PRO A 16 -12.18 -3.73 3.29
N ILE A 17 -11.87 -2.71 2.49
CA ILE A 17 -10.98 -2.83 1.33
C ILE A 17 -9.53 -2.95 1.80
N VAL A 18 -9.10 -2.08 2.74
CA VAL A 18 -7.74 -2.10 3.31
C VAL A 18 -7.45 -3.45 3.97
N LYS A 19 -8.38 -3.95 4.81
CA LYS A 19 -8.23 -5.27 5.44
C LYS A 19 -8.12 -6.38 4.39
N LYS A 20 -8.94 -6.33 3.34
CA LYS A 20 -8.90 -7.34 2.29
C LYS A 20 -7.59 -7.29 1.49
N ALA A 21 -7.10 -6.09 1.17
CA ALA A 21 -5.84 -5.92 0.48
C ALA A 21 -4.65 -6.43 1.30
N HIS A 22 -4.66 -6.18 2.61
CA HIS A 22 -3.66 -6.71 3.54
C HIS A 22 -3.69 -8.25 3.59
N GLU A 23 -4.87 -8.87 3.69
CA GLU A 23 -5.02 -10.33 3.63
C GLU A 23 -4.48 -10.96 2.33
N LEU A 24 -4.56 -10.23 1.23
CA LEU A 24 -4.09 -10.68 -0.09
C LEU A 24 -2.60 -10.41 -0.33
N GLY A 25 -1.90 -9.77 0.60
CA GLY A 25 -0.49 -9.38 0.43
C GLY A 25 -0.27 -8.23 -0.55
N LEU A 26 -1.32 -7.42 -0.82
CA LEU A 26 -1.25 -6.26 -1.72
C LEU A 26 -0.82 -4.97 -1.01
N MET A 27 -0.42 -5.07 0.26
CA MET A 27 0.08 -3.96 1.07
C MET A 27 1.46 -4.32 1.59
N ASN A 28 2.27 -3.29 1.88
CA ASN A 28 3.59 -3.46 2.49
C ASN A 28 4.53 -4.38 1.69
N SER A 29 4.40 -4.35 0.37
CA SER A 29 5.08 -5.28 -0.53
C SER A 29 6.61 -5.25 -0.42
N HIS A 30 7.17 -4.12 -0.02
CA HIS A 30 8.60 -3.85 0.16
C HIS A 30 9.15 -4.28 1.53
N ILE A 31 8.31 -4.75 2.46
CA ILE A 31 8.83 -5.32 3.72
C ILE A 31 9.65 -6.58 3.40
N PRO A 32 10.86 -6.74 3.97
CA PRO A 32 11.67 -7.94 3.80
C PRO A 32 10.95 -9.23 4.23
N VAL A 33 11.32 -10.34 3.61
CA VAL A 33 10.64 -11.65 3.82
C VAL A 33 10.82 -12.15 5.25
N GLU A 34 11.96 -11.86 5.88
CA GLU A 34 12.27 -12.18 7.27
C GLU A 34 11.29 -11.55 8.29
N TYR A 35 10.62 -10.45 7.91
CA TYR A 35 9.60 -9.79 8.72
C TYR A 35 8.17 -10.11 8.24
N GLY A 36 8.00 -11.12 7.37
CA GLY A 36 6.70 -11.56 6.87
C GLY A 36 6.14 -10.73 5.71
N GLY A 37 6.97 -9.90 5.08
CA GLY A 37 6.62 -9.14 3.88
C GLY A 37 6.81 -9.92 2.58
N ALA A 38 6.45 -9.28 1.46
CA ALA A 38 6.59 -9.89 0.13
C ALA A 38 8.00 -9.74 -0.47
N GLY A 39 8.86 -8.88 0.10
CA GLY A 39 10.23 -8.66 -0.37
C GLY A 39 10.32 -8.13 -1.81
N LEU A 40 9.28 -7.46 -2.30
CA LEU A 40 9.22 -6.95 -3.66
C LEU A 40 10.13 -5.73 -3.84
N GLY A 41 10.68 -5.58 -5.05
CA GLY A 41 11.47 -4.41 -5.42
C GLY A 41 10.59 -3.17 -5.66
N ILE A 42 11.24 -2.01 -5.76
CA ILE A 42 10.54 -0.73 -6.02
C ILE A 42 9.76 -0.76 -7.33
N LEU A 43 10.30 -1.38 -8.39
CA LEU A 43 9.58 -1.47 -9.67
C LEU A 43 8.29 -2.28 -9.56
N ASP A 44 8.33 -3.42 -8.88
CA ASP A 44 7.15 -4.26 -8.66
C ASP A 44 6.09 -3.51 -7.83
N ALA A 45 6.54 -2.75 -6.82
CA ALA A 45 5.68 -1.89 -6.03
C ALA A 45 5.05 -0.78 -6.89
N CYS A 46 5.83 -0.10 -7.75
CA CYS A 46 5.32 0.92 -8.68
C CYS A 46 4.22 0.37 -9.59
N VAL A 47 4.44 -0.79 -10.21
CA VAL A 47 3.43 -1.42 -11.07
C VAL A 47 2.17 -1.77 -10.27
N LEU A 48 2.33 -2.34 -9.06
CA LEU A 48 1.20 -2.69 -8.20
C LEU A 48 0.37 -1.45 -7.83
N ILE A 49 1.00 -0.36 -7.40
CA ILE A 49 0.27 0.84 -6.98
C ILE A 49 -0.38 1.55 -8.17
N GLU A 50 0.25 1.55 -9.35
CA GLU A 50 -0.30 2.17 -10.56
C GLU A 50 -1.61 1.48 -11.00
N GLU A 51 -1.65 0.15 -10.96
CA GLU A 51 -2.85 -0.62 -11.29
C GLU A 51 -4.00 -0.36 -10.29
N ILE A 52 -3.70 -0.18 -9.01
CA ILE A 52 -4.71 0.16 -7.99
C ILE A 52 -5.15 1.63 -8.14
N ALA A 53 -4.20 2.54 -8.38
CA ALA A 53 -4.45 3.96 -8.59
C ALA A 53 -5.30 4.21 -9.84
N TYR A 54 -5.13 3.40 -10.89
CA TYR A 54 -5.96 3.42 -12.09
C TYR A 54 -7.45 3.22 -11.75
N GLY A 55 -7.75 2.35 -10.79
CA GLY A 55 -9.09 2.18 -10.24
C GLY A 55 -9.51 3.35 -9.34
N CYS A 56 -8.68 3.70 -8.35
CA CYS A 56 -8.99 4.76 -7.40
C CYS A 56 -7.76 5.23 -6.60
N THR A 57 -7.29 6.44 -6.88
CA THR A 57 -6.18 7.06 -6.14
C THR A 57 -6.45 7.21 -4.64
N GLY A 58 -7.68 7.47 -4.22
CA GLY A 58 -8.00 7.56 -2.78
C GLY A 58 -7.89 6.23 -2.02
N ILE A 59 -8.23 5.10 -2.67
CA ILE A 59 -8.05 3.77 -2.10
C ILE A 59 -6.58 3.39 -2.11
N GLU A 60 -5.90 3.63 -3.22
CA GLU A 60 -4.45 3.40 -3.34
C GLU A 60 -3.69 4.14 -2.24
N THR A 61 -3.94 5.43 -2.03
CA THR A 61 -3.26 6.22 -1.01
C THR A 61 -3.56 5.70 0.40
N ALA A 62 -4.78 5.21 0.66
CA ALA A 62 -5.13 4.60 1.94
C ALA A 62 -4.39 3.27 2.19
N MET A 63 -4.02 2.56 1.13
CA MET A 63 -3.25 1.30 1.19
C MET A 63 -1.74 1.53 1.23
N GLU A 64 -1.24 2.52 0.48
CA GLU A 64 0.19 2.75 0.28
C GLU A 64 0.79 3.64 1.36
N GLY A 65 0.02 4.57 1.95
CA GLY A 65 0.59 5.63 2.79
C GLY A 65 1.37 5.19 4.03
N ASN A 66 1.26 3.93 4.46
CA ASN A 66 2.12 3.39 5.51
C ASN A 66 3.56 3.10 5.05
N SER A 67 3.79 2.91 3.74
CA SER A 67 5.11 2.76 3.13
C SER A 67 6.04 3.91 3.50
N LEU A 68 5.50 5.13 3.57
CA LEU A 68 6.24 6.35 3.91
C LEU A 68 6.78 6.29 5.33
N GLY A 69 6.05 5.65 6.24
CA GLY A 69 6.50 5.40 7.61
C GLY A 69 7.49 4.25 7.72
N MET A 70 7.36 3.23 6.86
CA MET A 70 8.22 2.05 6.87
C MET A 70 9.57 2.28 6.18
N ALA A 71 9.62 3.09 5.13
CA ALA A 71 10.83 3.39 4.38
C ALA A 71 12.04 3.79 5.26
N PRO A 72 11.92 4.73 6.23
CA PRO A 72 13.04 5.05 7.11
C PRO A 72 13.43 3.90 8.06
N VAL A 73 12.48 3.06 8.48
CA VAL A 73 12.76 1.89 9.34
C VAL A 73 13.52 0.82 8.55
N ILE A 74 13.08 0.54 7.32
CA ILE A 74 13.76 -0.42 6.44
C ILE A 74 15.18 0.06 6.09
N LEU A 75 15.37 1.37 5.88
CA LEU A 75 16.66 1.92 5.47
C LEU A 75 17.65 2.11 6.64
N ALA A 76 17.17 2.50 7.82
CA ALA A 76 18.01 2.99 8.91
C ALA A 76 17.64 2.45 10.30
N GLY A 77 16.66 1.55 10.40
CA GLY A 77 16.27 0.90 11.64
C GLY A 77 17.28 -0.17 12.08
N ASN A 78 17.08 -0.67 13.29
CA ASN A 78 17.78 -1.84 13.83
C ASN A 78 16.77 -2.99 14.07
N ASP A 79 17.26 -4.17 14.46
CA ASP A 79 16.43 -5.37 14.66
C ASP A 79 15.38 -5.24 15.78
N GLU A 80 15.50 -4.24 16.67
CA GLU A 80 14.57 -4.00 17.78
C GLU A 80 13.41 -3.06 17.42
N GLN A 81 13.49 -2.35 16.28
CA GLN A 81 12.51 -1.36 15.81
C GLN A 81 11.53 -1.95 14.79
#